data_AF-A0A4Q9Q7C1-F1
#
_entry.id   AF-A0A4Q9Q7C1-F1
#
_cell.length_a   1.000
_cell.length_b   1.000
_cell.length_c   1.000
_cell.angle_alpha   90.00
_cell.angle_beta   90.00
_cell.angle_gamma   90.00
#
_symmetry.space_group_name_H-M   'P 1'
#
loop_
_entity.id
_entity.type
_entity.pdbx_description
1 polymer ?
#
loop_
_entity_poly.entity_id
_entity_poly.type
_entity_poly.pdbx_seq_one_letter_code
_entity_poly.pdbx_strand_id
1 'polypeptide(L)'
;MAPFTYLTLVLALVSSALAAPTPASSETLLEKRITHSGRGTFFEVGLGACGKVNKDSDHIVAISSSIFGSGGNCEQFMQIKNNKNGKTAFGLVRDECPGCGAGDIDMSPSLFQALGASLDEGVLDVSWHFEKKGFKP
;
A
#
# COMPACT_ATOMS: atom_id res chain seq x y z
N MET A 1 50.04 19.15 74.57
CA MET A 1 50.44 18.89 73.17
C MET A 1 49.42 17.94 72.57
N ALA A 2 48.48 18.45 71.77
CA ALA A 2 47.67 17.61 70.88
C ALA A 2 48.57 17.09 69.74
N PRO A 3 48.19 15.99 69.06
CA PRO A 3 47.55 16.21 67.75
C PRO A 3 46.49 15.18 67.31
N PHE A 4 45.49 15.70 66.56
CA PHE A 4 44.90 15.19 65.30
C PHE A 4 44.10 13.86 65.33
N THR A 5 42.76 13.91 65.23
CA THR A 5 41.91 13.74 64.01
C THR A 5 42.07 12.35 63.34
N TYR A 6 41.01 11.59 63.03
CA TYR A 6 39.99 11.89 62.02
C TYR A 6 38.71 11.04 62.25
N LEU A 7 37.56 11.71 62.22
CA LEU A 7 36.23 11.11 62.11
C LEU A 7 35.94 10.92 60.62
N THR A 8 35.97 9.68 60.11
CA THR A 8 35.63 9.40 58.70
C THR A 8 34.11 9.31 58.55
N LEU A 9 33.52 10.40 58.03
CA LEU A 9 32.14 10.47 57.61
C LEU A 9 31.97 9.69 56.29
N VAL A 10 31.31 8.53 56.34
CA VAL A 10 31.00 7.73 55.15
C VAL A 10 29.77 8.34 54.46
N LEU A 11 30.00 9.05 53.36
CA LEU A 11 28.95 9.64 52.54
C LEU A 11 28.30 8.53 51.68
N ALA A 12 27.11 8.07 52.07
CA ALA A 12 26.33 7.12 51.30
C ALA A 12 25.84 7.76 49.99
N LEU A 13 26.33 7.24 48.86
CA LEU A 13 25.91 7.63 47.51
C LEU A 13 24.47 7.17 47.26
N VAL A 14 23.53 8.11 47.28
CA VAL A 14 22.14 7.88 46.86
C VAL A 14 22.13 7.76 45.33
N SER A 15 22.04 6.53 44.82
CA SER A 15 21.88 6.27 43.39
C SER A 15 20.45 6.63 42.96
N SER A 16 20.29 7.76 42.27
CA SER A 16 19.03 8.15 41.64
C SER A 16 18.86 7.35 40.35
N ALA A 17 17.97 6.36 40.35
CA ALA A 17 17.57 5.67 39.13
C ALA A 17 16.72 6.64 38.28
N LEU A 18 17.30 7.18 37.21
CA LEU A 18 16.51 7.85 36.16
C LEU A 18 15.70 6.77 35.43
N ALA A 19 14.40 6.69 35.71
CA ALA A 19 13.47 5.99 34.84
C ALA A 19 13.39 6.76 33.52
N ALA A 20 14.04 6.25 32.47
CA ALA A 20 13.90 6.79 31.13
C ALA A 20 12.46 6.55 30.63
N PRO A 21 11.80 7.53 29.99
CA PRO A 21 10.52 7.30 29.35
C PRO A 21 10.71 6.26 28.24
N THR A 22 9.99 5.15 28.34
CA THR A 22 9.88 4.19 27.24
C THR A 22 9.22 4.91 26.05
N PRO A 23 9.77 4.82 24.83
CA PRO A 23 9.07 5.32 23.66
C PRO A 23 7.74 4.56 23.56
N ALA A 24 6.64 5.31 23.57
CA ALA A 24 5.32 4.77 23.28
C ALA A 24 5.40 4.13 21.89
N SER A 25 5.41 2.80 21.86
CA SER A 25 5.29 2.05 20.62
C SER A 25 3.99 2.50 19.97
N SER A 26 4.10 3.20 18.84
CA SER A 26 2.93 3.50 18.01
C SER A 26 2.29 2.16 17.67
N GLU A 27 1.12 1.89 18.24
CA GLU A 27 0.31 0.76 17.84
C GLU A 27 0.00 0.92 16.36
N THR A 28 0.75 0.21 15.53
CA THR A 28 0.47 0.09 14.11
C THR A 28 -0.78 -0.76 14.03
N LEU A 29 -1.96 -0.12 14.03
CA LEU A 29 -3.21 -0.79 13.73
C LEU A 29 -3.04 -1.47 12.36
N LEU A 30 -2.91 -2.80 12.39
CA LEU A 30 -2.80 -3.63 11.20
C LEU A 30 -4.18 -3.65 10.55
N GLU A 31 -4.37 -2.77 9.58
CA GLU A 31 -5.59 -2.74 8.80
C GLU A 31 -5.70 -4.01 7.96
N LYS A 32 -6.82 -4.73 8.12
CA LYS A 32 -7.08 -5.97 7.38
C LYS A 32 -7.16 -5.66 5.90
N ARG A 33 -6.24 -6.23 5.10
CA ARG A 33 -6.31 -6.20 3.65
C ARG A 33 -7.27 -7.28 3.17
N ILE A 34 -8.20 -6.93 2.30
CA ILE A 34 -9.08 -7.87 1.61
C ILE A 34 -8.44 -8.14 0.25
N THR A 35 -8.08 -9.40 -0.01
CA THR A 35 -7.60 -9.83 -1.32
C THR A 35 -8.78 -10.18 -2.20
N HIS A 36 -8.77 -9.61 -3.40
CA HIS A 36 -9.67 -9.92 -4.49
C HIS A 36 -8.94 -10.80 -5.51
N SER A 37 -9.70 -11.61 -6.24
CA SER A 37 -9.21 -12.39 -7.37
C SER A 37 -10.18 -12.24 -8.54
N GLY A 38 -9.65 -12.23 -9.75
CA GLY A 38 -10.44 -12.07 -10.96
C GLY A 38 -9.59 -12.00 -12.22
N ARG A 39 -10.22 -11.63 -13.32
CA ARG A 39 -9.54 -11.42 -14.59
C ARG A 39 -8.92 -10.03 -14.63
N GLY A 40 -7.71 -9.93 -15.19
CA GLY A 40 -7.05 -8.68 -15.53
C GLY A 40 -6.98 -8.53 -17.04
N THR A 41 -7.58 -7.48 -17.60
CA THR A 41 -7.46 -7.12 -19.02
C THR A 41 -6.73 -5.79 -19.19
N PHE A 42 -6.69 -5.26 -20.41
CA PHE A 42 -6.24 -3.89 -20.65
C PHE A 42 -7.17 -3.12 -21.60
N PHE A 43 -7.09 -1.79 -21.54
CA PHE A 43 -7.86 -0.87 -22.38
C PHE A 43 -6.99 0.28 -22.90
N GLU A 44 -7.48 0.98 -23.92
CA GLU A 44 -6.89 2.26 -24.37
C GLU A 44 -7.30 3.36 -23.40
N VAL A 45 -6.33 3.98 -22.74
CA VAL A 45 -6.66 4.90 -21.65
C VAL A 45 -6.99 6.31 -22.15
N GLY A 46 -7.77 7.04 -21.36
CA GLY A 46 -8.10 8.43 -21.65
C GLY A 46 -8.57 9.18 -20.39
N LEU A 47 -9.67 9.92 -20.52
CA LEU A 47 -10.35 10.52 -19.37
C LEU A 47 -11.05 9.42 -18.56
N GLY A 48 -10.55 9.14 -17.36
CA GLY A 48 -11.16 8.16 -16.47
C GLY A 48 -12.28 8.75 -15.60
N ALA A 49 -13.13 7.90 -15.05
CA ALA A 49 -14.24 8.22 -14.16
C ALA A 49 -13.82 9.00 -12.90
N CYS A 50 -12.55 8.92 -12.50
CA CYS A 50 -12.00 9.77 -11.43
C CYS A 50 -11.73 11.23 -11.87
N GLY A 51 -12.09 11.63 -13.09
CA GLY A 51 -11.96 12.99 -13.61
C GLY A 51 -10.52 13.36 -14.00
N LYS A 52 -9.70 12.38 -14.36
CA LYS A 52 -8.27 12.56 -14.69
C LYS A 52 -7.97 11.95 -16.04
N VAL A 53 -7.23 12.69 -16.86
CA VAL A 53 -6.71 12.21 -18.14
C VAL A 53 -5.42 11.45 -17.88
N ASN A 54 -5.33 10.24 -18.44
CA ASN A 54 -4.16 9.38 -18.35
C ASN A 54 -3.68 9.04 -19.77
N LYS A 55 -2.49 8.44 -19.87
CA LYS A 55 -1.90 7.91 -21.11
C LYS A 55 -1.43 6.48 -20.89
N ASP A 56 -1.26 5.70 -21.95
CA ASP A 56 -1.02 4.24 -21.85
C ASP A 56 0.24 3.87 -21.05
N SER A 57 1.19 4.80 -20.92
CA SER A 57 2.41 4.65 -20.12
C SER A 57 2.19 4.81 -18.61
N ASP A 58 1.04 5.31 -18.18
CA ASP A 58 0.73 5.51 -16.76
C ASP A 58 0.23 4.21 -16.16
N HIS A 59 0.75 3.79 -15.00
CA HIS A 59 0.29 2.59 -14.33
C HIS A 59 -1.04 2.81 -13.61
N ILE A 60 -2.13 2.77 -14.39
CA ILE A 60 -3.49 3.00 -13.91
C ILE A 60 -4.37 1.78 -14.10
N VAL A 61 -5.44 1.72 -13.31
CA VAL A 61 -6.41 0.62 -13.30
C VAL A 61 -7.84 1.15 -13.19
N ALA A 62 -8.74 0.51 -13.94
CA ALA A 62 -10.17 0.61 -13.82
C ALA A 62 -10.69 -0.54 -12.95
N ILE A 63 -11.56 -0.23 -11.99
CA ILE A 63 -12.17 -1.22 -11.08
C ILE A 63 -13.65 -1.39 -11.40
N SER A 64 -14.22 -2.56 -11.10
CA SER A 64 -15.65 -2.83 -11.34
C SER A 64 -16.56 -1.79 -10.70
N SER A 65 -17.72 -1.52 -11.31
CA SER A 65 -18.72 -0.59 -10.77
C SER A 65 -19.12 -0.90 -9.32
N SER A 66 -19.18 -2.18 -8.96
CA SER A 66 -19.51 -2.61 -7.59
C SER A 66 -18.50 -2.16 -6.53
N ILE A 67 -17.21 -2.03 -6.91
CA ILE A 67 -16.13 -1.56 -6.02
C ILE A 67 -15.92 -0.05 -6.19
N PHE A 68 -16.14 0.48 -7.40
CA PHE A 68 -16.05 1.91 -7.66
C PHE A 68 -17.08 2.70 -6.86
N GLY A 69 -18.36 2.29 -6.91
CA GLY A 69 -19.46 2.96 -6.23
C GLY A 69 -19.52 4.45 -6.61
N SER A 70 -19.34 5.34 -5.63
CA SER A 70 -19.28 6.79 -5.85
C SER A 70 -17.86 7.34 -6.09
N GLY A 71 -16.90 6.48 -6.42
CA GLY A 71 -15.50 6.88 -6.64
C GLY A 71 -14.68 6.98 -5.36
N GLY A 72 -15.14 6.39 -4.25
CA GLY A 72 -14.42 6.42 -2.96
C GLY A 72 -13.02 5.81 -3.01
N ASN A 73 -12.72 5.01 -4.04
CA ASN A 73 -11.43 4.38 -4.29
C ASN A 73 -10.53 5.14 -5.28
N CYS A 74 -10.97 6.26 -5.85
CA CYS A 74 -10.15 7.10 -6.72
C CYS A 74 -8.85 7.52 -6.03
N GLU A 75 -7.75 7.53 -6.82
CA GLU A 75 -6.40 7.88 -6.37
C GLU A 75 -5.82 6.98 -5.25
N GLN A 76 -6.45 5.84 -4.99
CA GLN A 76 -5.87 4.80 -4.13
C GLN A 76 -5.06 3.82 -4.96
N PHE A 77 -3.88 3.48 -4.48
CA PHE A 77 -3.07 2.44 -5.08
C PHE A 77 -3.59 1.05 -4.70
N MET A 78 -3.40 0.10 -5.61
CA MET A 78 -3.53 -1.32 -5.33
C MET A 78 -2.27 -2.06 -5.75
N GLN A 79 -1.95 -3.11 -5.02
CA GLN A 79 -0.94 -4.07 -5.45
C GLN A 79 -1.64 -5.19 -6.21
N ILE A 80 -1.16 -5.47 -7.41
CA ILE A 80 -1.70 -6.49 -8.31
C ILE A 80 -0.63 -7.55 -8.51
N LYS A 81 -1.04 -8.82 -8.49
CA LYS A 81 -0.21 -9.99 -8.73
C LYS A 81 -0.78 -10.77 -9.90
N ASN A 82 0.06 -11.07 -10.88
CA ASN A 82 -0.25 -12.08 -11.89
C ASN A 82 -0.02 -13.47 -11.28
N ASN A 83 -1.08 -14.26 -11.16
CA ASN A 83 -1.04 -15.55 -10.48
C ASN A 83 -0.23 -16.59 -11.27
N LYS A 84 -0.14 -16.45 -12.59
CA LYS A 84 0.59 -17.37 -13.48
C LYS A 84 2.10 -17.31 -13.30
N ASN A 85 2.67 -16.10 -13.16
CA ASN A 85 4.12 -15.90 -13.10
C ASN A 85 4.62 -15.32 -11.76
N GLY A 86 3.71 -14.94 -10.86
CA GLY A 86 4.02 -14.40 -9.54
C GLY A 86 4.49 -12.94 -9.53
N LYS A 87 4.60 -12.27 -10.68
CA LYS A 87 5.02 -10.86 -10.76
C LYS A 87 3.96 -9.96 -10.17
N THR A 88 4.43 -8.89 -9.54
CA THR A 88 3.59 -7.87 -8.92
C THR A 88 3.89 -6.49 -9.50
N ALA A 89 2.86 -5.65 -9.54
CA ALA A 89 2.96 -4.25 -9.92
C ALA A 89 1.94 -3.43 -9.10
N PHE A 90 2.18 -2.13 -8.99
CA PHE A 90 1.22 -1.20 -8.39
C PHE A 90 0.46 -0.46 -9.47
N GLY A 91 -0.86 -0.38 -9.32
CA GLY A 91 -1.75 0.39 -10.17
C GLY A 91 -2.49 1.46 -9.36
N LEU A 92 -2.63 2.65 -9.93
CA LEU A 92 -3.44 3.73 -9.35
C LEU A 92 -4.87 3.66 -9.88
N VAL A 93 -5.87 3.60 -9.00
CA VAL A 93 -7.27 3.63 -9.43
C VAL A 93 -7.58 4.98 -10.05
N ARG A 94 -7.94 4.97 -11.33
CA ARG A 94 -8.26 6.16 -12.12
C ARG A 94 -9.57 6.09 -12.85
N ASP A 95 -10.18 4.90 -12.93
CA ASP A 95 -11.35 4.69 -13.77
C ASP A 95 -12.31 3.64 -13.20
N GLU A 96 -13.48 3.60 -13.79
CA GLU A 96 -14.52 2.61 -13.56
C GLU A 96 -14.63 1.70 -14.78
N CYS A 97 -14.77 0.39 -14.55
CA CYS A 97 -15.03 -0.61 -15.58
C CYS A 97 -16.45 -1.17 -15.42
N PRO A 98 -17.44 -0.67 -16.18
CA PRO A 98 -18.83 -1.12 -16.06
C PRO A 98 -19.07 -2.58 -16.47
N GLY A 99 -18.22 -3.11 -17.36
CA GLY A 99 -18.30 -4.51 -17.82
C GLY A 99 -17.56 -5.52 -16.94
N CYS A 100 -16.79 -5.06 -15.95
CA CYS A 100 -15.96 -5.93 -15.12
C CYS A 100 -16.79 -6.64 -14.04
N GLY A 101 -16.52 -7.93 -13.83
CA GLY A 101 -16.99 -8.65 -12.64
C GLY A 101 -16.39 -8.07 -11.35
N ALA A 102 -16.93 -8.42 -10.19
CA ALA A 102 -16.59 -7.79 -8.91
C ALA A 102 -15.06 -7.72 -8.63
N GLY A 103 -14.33 -8.81 -8.89
CA GLY A 103 -12.87 -8.87 -8.72
C GLY A 103 -12.05 -8.65 -10.01
N ASP A 104 -12.72 -8.44 -11.14
CA ASP A 104 -12.07 -8.17 -12.42
C ASP A 104 -11.55 -6.73 -12.43
N ILE A 105 -10.41 -6.52 -13.09
CA ILE A 105 -9.78 -5.21 -13.27
C ILE A 105 -9.37 -5.02 -14.72
N ASP A 106 -9.39 -3.77 -15.18
CA ASP A 106 -8.95 -3.41 -16.51
C ASP A 106 -7.79 -2.42 -16.40
N MET A 107 -6.64 -2.74 -16.98
CA MET A 107 -5.39 -2.02 -16.72
C MET A 107 -4.97 -1.17 -17.92
N SER A 108 -4.17 -0.15 -17.66
CA SER A 108 -3.36 0.45 -18.73
C SER A 108 -2.46 -0.61 -19.40
N PRO A 109 -2.10 -0.44 -20.69
CA PRO A 109 -1.22 -1.37 -21.39
C PRO A 109 0.14 -1.53 -20.71
N SER A 110 0.71 -0.43 -20.19
CA SER A 110 1.99 -0.47 -19.45
C SER A 110 1.90 -1.27 -18.14
N LEU A 111 0.82 -1.14 -17.37
CA LEU A 111 0.63 -1.91 -16.13
C LEU A 111 0.43 -3.40 -16.41
N PHE A 112 -0.34 -3.74 -17.44
CA PHE A 112 -0.52 -5.12 -17.90
C PHE A 112 0.84 -5.75 -18.27
N GLN A 113 1.67 -5.01 -19.01
CA GLN A 113 3.02 -5.43 -19.38
C GLN A 113 3.97 -5.52 -18.19
N ALA A 114 3.85 -4.63 -17.19
CA ALA A 114 4.63 -4.67 -15.96
C ALA A 114 4.40 -5.96 -15.15
N LEU A 115 3.21 -6.57 -15.27
CA LEU A 115 2.89 -7.90 -14.74
C LEU A 115 3.52 -9.05 -15.56
N GLY A 116 4.36 -8.72 -16.54
CA GLY A 116 5.14 -9.65 -17.34
C GLY A 116 4.35 -10.42 -18.38
N ALA A 117 3.31 -9.81 -18.93
CA ALA A 117 2.52 -10.36 -20.02
C ALA A 117 2.62 -9.46 -21.26
N SER A 118 2.56 -10.05 -22.46
CA SER A 118 2.42 -9.29 -23.70
C SER A 118 0.94 -8.95 -23.93
N LEU A 119 0.66 -7.85 -24.63
CA LEU A 119 -0.73 -7.46 -24.93
C LEU A 119 -1.47 -8.53 -25.75
N ASP A 120 -0.75 -9.34 -26.53
CA ASP A 120 -1.33 -10.48 -27.28
C ASP A 120 -1.94 -11.56 -26.38
N GLU A 121 -1.59 -11.62 -25.09
CA GLU A 121 -2.20 -12.56 -24.14
C GLU A 121 -3.64 -12.15 -23.79
N GLY A 122 -3.96 -10.85 -23.84
CA GLY A 122 -5.31 -10.30 -23.69
C GLY A 122 -5.88 -10.33 -22.26
N VAL A 123 -5.69 -11.42 -21.53
CA VAL A 123 -6.33 -11.68 -20.23
C VAL A 123 -5.37 -12.38 -19.28
N LEU A 124 -5.31 -11.92 -18.04
CA LEU A 124 -4.54 -12.51 -16.94
C LEU A 124 -5.47 -13.02 -15.84
N ASP A 125 -5.06 -14.07 -15.14
CA ASP A 125 -5.59 -14.40 -13.81
C ASP A 125 -4.80 -13.62 -12.75
N VAL A 126 -5.48 -12.75 -12.01
CA VAL A 126 -4.83 -11.83 -11.07
C VAL A 126 -5.43 -11.93 -9.68
N SER A 127 -4.60 -11.65 -8.69
CA SER A 127 -5.03 -11.33 -7.32
C SER A 127 -4.54 -9.93 -6.95
N TRP A 128 -5.32 -9.20 -6.18
CA TRP A 128 -4.99 -7.83 -5.84
C TRP A 128 -5.64 -7.39 -4.52
N HIS A 129 -5.09 -6.35 -3.90
CA HIS A 129 -5.66 -5.69 -2.74
C HIS A 129 -5.38 -4.20 -2.79
N PHE A 130 -6.25 -3.40 -2.17
CA PHE A 130 -5.97 -1.98 -1.96
C PHE A 130 -4.84 -1.79 -0.97
N GLU A 131 -3.94 -0.87 -1.29
CA GLU A 131 -3.02 -0.31 -0.31
C GLU A 131 -3.73 0.74 0.54
N LYS A 132 -3.13 1.08 1.69
CA LYS A 132 -3.69 2.12 2.57
C LYS A 132 -3.86 3.43 1.80
N LYS A 133 -4.93 4.18 2.08
CA LYS A 133 -5.14 5.51 1.51
C LYS A 133 -3.91 6.39 1.72
N GLY A 134 -3.46 7.05 0.65
CA GLY A 134 -2.26 7.90 0.67
C GLY A 134 -0.93 7.17 0.54
N PHE A 135 -0.91 5.83 0.48
CA PHE A 135 0.28 5.07 0.09
C PHE A 135 0.79 5.52 -1.28
N LYS A 136 2.10 5.58 -1.45
CA LYS A 136 2.77 5.82 -2.73
C LYS A 136 3.90 4.80 -2.87
N PRO A 137 3.94 4.01 -3.97
CA PRO A 137 4.98 3.02 -4.20
C PRO A 137 6.34 3.65 -4.49
#